data_AF-A0A2D5AAP3-F1
#
_entry.id   AF-A0A2D5AAP3-F1
#
_cell.length_a   1.000
_cell.length_b   1.000
_cell.length_c   1.000
_cell.angle_alpha   90.00
_cell.angle_beta   90.00
_cell.angle_gamma   90.00
#
_symmetry.space_group_name_H-M   'P 1'
#
loop_
_entity.id
_entity.type
_entity.pdbx_description
1 polymer ?
#
loop_
_entity_poly.entity_id
_entity_poly.type
_entity_poly.pdbx_seq_one_letter_code
_entity_poly.pdbx_strand_id
1 'polypeptide(L)'
;MRLQTRPFLALCLGLLVCGVSSPRAFSQATDEDLVRKNERLQARGIDLETALAAALARIADLEKSLAMAASGGNVPLPAATPTAIAPSTNSPAGLAAEIRAAFAAAVAKNPEPAPTASSNDDERVRYVRWLNKWIASSNRAFRDRVDWPVRITDRRPRSNIDQFVTFQPWDVKRNEPVGSTFEIAVPNRALERADRPRADDEDPTLLLGGVFIPAIRFNADRFSPGPFDNPPFVGAMVELTWRFDFQGLSPRLGIAGAADDAANPSP
;
A
#
# COMPACT_ATOMS: atom_id res chain seq x y z
N MET A 1 -40.06 80.30 22.74
CA MET A 1 -39.39 81.52 22.21
C MET A 1 -38.73 82.27 23.34
N ARG A 2 -37.41 82.11 23.55
CA ARG A 2 -36.51 83.08 24.19
C ARG A 2 -35.12 82.92 23.58
N LEU A 3 -34.69 83.98 22.90
CA LEU A 3 -33.36 84.23 22.32
C LEU A 3 -32.37 84.50 23.47
N GLN A 4 -31.21 83.84 23.55
CA GLN A 4 -29.94 84.09 22.85
C GLN A 4 -29.03 85.09 23.58
N THR A 5 -27.93 84.59 24.16
CA THR A 5 -26.63 85.30 24.28
C THR A 5 -25.52 84.28 24.64
N ARG A 6 -24.64 84.00 23.67
CA ARG A 6 -23.20 83.65 23.88
C ARG A 6 -22.43 85.00 23.99
N PRO A 7 -21.12 85.11 24.33
CA PRO A 7 -20.04 84.11 24.36
C PRO A 7 -19.04 84.26 25.55
N PHE A 8 -18.13 83.31 25.78
CA PHE A 8 -16.77 83.65 26.23
C PHE A 8 -15.75 82.56 25.87
N LEU A 9 -14.68 83.03 25.25
CA LEU A 9 -13.43 82.38 24.86
C LEU A 9 -12.53 82.14 26.08
N ALA A 10 -11.89 80.97 26.13
CA ALA A 10 -10.59 80.71 26.79
C ALA A 10 -10.15 79.30 26.32
N LEU A 11 -9.42 79.13 25.21
CA LEU A 11 -7.99 79.37 25.01
C LEU A 11 -7.12 79.05 26.25
N CYS A 12 -6.71 77.79 26.38
CA CYS A 12 -5.45 77.44 27.05
C CYS A 12 -4.79 76.27 26.30
N LEU A 13 -3.69 76.65 25.66
CA LEU A 13 -2.69 75.84 24.96
C LEU A 13 -1.83 75.13 26.03
N GLY A 14 -1.64 73.82 25.91
CA GLY A 14 -0.75 73.05 26.78
C GLY A 14 -0.03 71.95 26.00
N LEU A 15 1.14 72.31 25.45
CA LEU A 15 2.07 71.41 24.78
C LEU A 15 2.85 70.56 25.82
N LEU A 16 2.73 69.24 25.70
CA LEU A 16 3.83 68.30 25.39
C LEU A 16 5.02 68.21 26.36
N VAL A 17 5.12 67.12 27.15
CA VAL A 17 6.39 66.41 27.44
C VAL A 17 6.15 64.91 27.58
N CYS A 18 7.02 64.16 26.91
CA CYS A 18 7.21 62.72 26.80
C CYS A 18 7.08 61.89 28.09
N GLY A 19 6.46 60.72 27.93
CA GLY A 19 6.50 59.61 28.89
C GLY A 19 6.16 58.29 28.22
N VAL A 20 6.91 57.91 27.18
CA VAL A 20 6.82 56.57 26.58
C VAL A 20 7.52 55.59 27.52
N SER A 21 6.79 55.07 28.50
CA SER A 21 7.23 53.91 29.28
C SER A 21 6.80 52.64 28.53
N SER A 22 7.60 52.23 27.55
CA SER A 22 7.49 50.88 26.97
C SER A 22 7.94 49.85 28.02
N PRO A 23 7.17 48.77 28.26
CA PRO A 23 7.69 47.64 29.00
C PRO A 23 8.70 46.90 28.11
N ARG A 24 10.00 47.11 28.31
CA ARG A 24 11.03 46.19 27.81
C ARG A 24 11.06 44.96 28.72
N ALA A 25 10.16 44.02 28.46
CA ALA A 25 10.19 42.69 29.06
C ALA A 25 9.59 41.65 28.10
N PHE A 26 9.97 41.67 26.82
CA PHE A 26 9.74 40.57 25.88
C PHE A 26 10.87 40.59 24.84
N SER A 27 11.79 39.62 24.92
CA SER A 27 12.51 38.99 23.79
C SER A 27 13.81 38.27 24.19
N GLN A 28 14.32 38.38 25.43
CA GLN A 28 15.54 37.62 25.79
C GLN A 28 15.29 36.10 25.94
N ALA A 29 14.07 35.69 26.29
CA ALA A 29 13.73 34.28 26.46
C ALA A 29 13.62 33.48 25.14
N THR A 30 13.53 34.14 23.98
CA THR A 30 13.40 33.44 22.68
C THR A 30 14.75 33.09 22.06
N ASP A 31 15.78 33.92 22.26
CA ASP A 31 17.09 33.69 21.64
C ASP A 31 17.83 32.53 22.31
N GLU A 32 17.78 32.43 23.64
CA GLU A 32 18.36 31.28 24.37
C GLU A 32 17.70 29.96 23.99
N ASP A 33 16.38 29.95 23.81
CA ASP A 33 15.64 28.76 23.39
C ASP A 33 15.92 28.37 21.93
N LEU A 34 16.17 29.34 21.05
CA LEU A 34 16.58 29.09 19.68
C LEU A 34 18.00 28.53 19.60
N VAL A 35 18.94 29.05 20.40
CA VAL A 35 20.30 28.51 20.52
C VAL A 35 20.27 27.07 21.02
N ARG A 36 19.53 26.77 22.09
CA ARG A 36 19.36 25.41 22.61
C ARG A 36 18.74 24.46 21.59
N LYS A 37 17.77 24.92 20.79
CA LYS A 37 17.18 24.12 19.70
C LYS A 37 18.19 23.85 18.60
N ASN A 38 18.99 24.84 18.22
CA ASN A 38 20.02 24.67 17.20
C ASN A 38 21.09 23.67 17.66
N GLU A 39 21.57 23.79 18.90
CA GLU A 39 22.50 22.84 19.52
C GLU A 39 21.94 21.41 19.55
N ARG A 40 20.65 21.24 19.90
CA ARG A 40 19.98 19.92 19.87
C ARG A 40 19.86 19.36 18.45
N LEU A 41 19.58 20.20 17.46
CA LEU A 41 19.48 19.77 16.07
C LEU A 41 20.85 19.39 15.51
N GLN A 42 21.90 20.15 15.85
CA GLN A 42 23.27 19.83 15.48
C GLN A 42 23.74 18.51 16.12
N ALA A 43 23.47 18.30 17.41
CA ALA A 43 23.77 17.05 18.09
C ALA A 43 23.06 15.86 17.42
N ARG A 44 21.77 16.00 17.07
CA ARG A 44 21.03 14.97 16.32
C ARG A 44 21.60 14.74 14.92
N GLY A 45 22.07 15.79 14.24
CA GLY A 45 22.73 15.67 12.95
C GLY A 45 23.97 14.79 13.03
N ILE A 46 24.84 15.06 14.02
CA ILE A 46 26.05 14.27 14.27
C ILE A 46 25.71 12.82 14.64
N ASP A 47 24.71 12.60 15.51
CA ASP A 47 24.27 11.25 15.89
C ASP A 47 23.72 10.46 14.69
N LEU A 48 22.98 11.12 13.78
CA LEU A 48 22.46 10.48 12.58
C LEU A 48 23.56 10.18 11.55
N GLU A 49 24.51 11.09 11.37
CA GLU A 49 25.65 10.90 10.48
C GLU A 49 26.56 9.75 10.96
N THR A 50 26.81 9.68 12.27
CA THR A 50 27.58 8.58 12.87
C THR A 50 26.83 7.25 12.78
N ALA A 51 25.51 7.23 12.99
CA ALA A 51 24.69 6.03 12.80
C ALA A 51 24.68 5.56 11.34
N LEU A 52 24.63 6.50 10.38
CA LEU A 52 24.70 6.20 8.95
C LEU A 52 26.07 5.60 8.59
N ALA A 53 27.16 6.22 9.04
CA ALA A 53 28.51 5.70 8.83
C ALA A 53 28.69 4.28 9.42
N ALA A 54 28.16 4.04 10.62
CA ALA A 54 28.20 2.72 11.25
C ALA A 54 27.35 1.68 10.50
N ALA A 55 26.19 2.08 9.96
CA ALA A 55 25.35 1.21 9.14
C ALA A 55 26.04 0.84 7.82
N LEU A 56 26.67 1.81 7.14
CA LEU A 56 27.43 1.56 5.92
C LEU A 56 28.63 0.64 6.17
N ALA A 57 29.35 0.81 7.28
CA ALA A 57 30.45 -0.08 7.65
C ALA A 57 29.96 -1.52 7.87
N ARG A 58 28.82 -1.71 8.54
CA ARG A 58 28.20 -3.04 8.71
C ARG A 58 27.77 -3.65 7.39
N ILE A 59 27.22 -2.86 6.47
CA ILE A 59 26.86 -3.36 5.13
C ILE A 59 28.11 -3.82 4.39
N ALA A 60 29.20 -3.04 4.41
CA ALA A 60 30.46 -3.42 3.78
C ALA A 60 31.07 -4.69 4.41
N ASP A 61 31.01 -4.84 5.74
CA ASP A 61 31.47 -6.04 6.44
C ASP A 61 30.60 -7.27 6.09
N LEU A 62 29.28 -7.08 6.00
CA LEU A 62 28.34 -8.14 5.57
C LEU A 62 28.59 -8.54 4.11
N GLU A 63 28.76 -7.58 3.20
CA GLU A 63 29.12 -7.84 1.81
C GLU A 63 30.45 -8.58 1.69
N LYS A 64 31.46 -8.19 2.48
CA LYS A 64 32.76 -8.87 2.53
C LYS A 64 32.62 -10.29 3.08
N SER A 65 31.84 -10.50 4.14
CA SER A 65 31.59 -11.83 4.69
C SER A 65 30.82 -12.74 3.72
N LEU A 66 29.87 -12.19 2.96
CA LEU A 66 29.16 -12.90 1.89
C LEU A 66 30.10 -13.26 0.74
N ALA A 67 30.99 -12.34 0.33
CA ALA A 67 31.99 -12.60 -0.70
C ALA A 67 33.01 -13.66 -0.25
N MET A 68 33.44 -13.63 1.02
CA MET A 68 34.33 -14.65 1.60
C MET A 68 33.63 -16.01 1.74
N ALA A 69 32.35 -16.04 2.12
CA ALA A 69 31.53 -17.26 2.13
C ALA A 69 31.34 -17.84 0.73
N ALA A 70 31.24 -17.00 -0.31
CA ALA A 70 31.19 -17.43 -1.71
C ALA A 70 32.54 -17.97 -2.22
N SER A 71 33.65 -17.59 -1.60
CA SER A 71 35.01 -18.01 -1.99
C SER A 71 35.45 -19.35 -1.34
N GLY A 72 34.79 -19.73 -0.24
CA GLY A 72 35.10 -20.92 0.55
C GLY A 72 34.30 -22.16 0.13
N GLY A 73 34.55 -22.67 -1.08
CA GLY A 73 34.39 -24.08 -1.44
C GLY A 73 33.11 -24.80 -0.97
N ASN A 74 31.95 -24.40 -1.48
CA ASN A 74 30.87 -25.32 -1.83
C ASN A 74 30.00 -24.59 -2.83
N VAL A 75 29.95 -25.02 -4.10
CA VAL A 75 29.22 -24.32 -5.17
C VAL A 75 27.76 -24.14 -4.75
N PRO A 76 27.30 -22.92 -4.38
CA PRO A 76 25.88 -22.67 -4.30
C PRO A 76 25.47 -22.44 -5.74
N LEU A 77 24.53 -23.25 -6.23
CA LEU A 77 23.72 -22.89 -7.39
C LEU A 77 23.37 -21.40 -7.24
N PRO A 78 23.60 -20.54 -8.25
CA PRO A 78 23.23 -19.14 -8.14
C PRO A 78 21.77 -19.09 -7.73
N ALA A 79 21.49 -18.48 -6.58
CA ALA A 79 20.13 -18.20 -6.17
C ALA A 79 19.52 -17.39 -7.31
N ALA A 80 18.68 -18.04 -8.11
CA ALA A 80 18.01 -17.42 -9.24
C ALA A 80 17.37 -16.15 -8.70
N THR A 81 17.83 -15.00 -9.20
CA THR A 81 17.10 -13.75 -9.01
C THR A 81 15.66 -14.06 -9.43
N PRO A 82 14.66 -13.93 -8.54
CA PRO A 82 13.30 -14.28 -8.90
C PRO A 82 12.93 -13.43 -10.11
N THR A 83 12.78 -14.06 -11.27
CA THR A 83 12.32 -13.37 -12.47
C THR A 83 10.99 -12.74 -12.10
N ALA A 84 10.88 -11.42 -12.24
CA ALA A 84 9.65 -10.70 -11.92
C ALA A 84 8.54 -11.21 -12.83
N ILE A 85 7.66 -12.05 -12.27
CA ILE A 85 6.56 -12.64 -13.00
C ILE A 85 5.50 -11.57 -13.20
N ALA A 86 5.13 -11.28 -14.46
CA ALA A 86 4.13 -10.27 -14.77
C ALA A 86 2.79 -10.60 -14.09
N PRO A 87 2.06 -9.62 -13.54
CA PRO A 87 0.75 -9.86 -12.94
C PRO A 87 -0.27 -10.25 -14.04
N SER A 88 -1.01 -11.33 -13.84
CA SER A 88 -2.16 -11.71 -14.68
C SER A 88 -3.46 -11.48 -13.92
N THR A 89 -4.51 -11.07 -14.63
CA THR A 89 -5.89 -10.96 -14.12
C THR A 89 -6.39 -12.26 -13.50
N ASN A 90 -5.79 -13.41 -13.85
CA ASN A 90 -6.04 -14.71 -13.23
C ASN A 90 -5.30 -14.92 -11.90
N SER A 91 -4.96 -13.84 -11.19
CA SER A 91 -4.27 -13.89 -9.89
C SER A 91 -4.69 -12.72 -9.00
N PRO A 92 -4.55 -12.84 -7.67
CA PRO A 92 -4.77 -11.71 -6.76
C PRO A 92 -3.89 -10.50 -7.10
N ALA A 93 -2.65 -10.74 -7.53
CA ALA A 93 -1.71 -9.69 -7.91
C ALA A 93 -2.19 -8.91 -9.15
N GLY A 94 -2.85 -9.58 -10.11
CA GLY A 94 -3.47 -8.94 -11.26
C GLY A 94 -4.66 -8.08 -10.88
N LEU A 95 -5.57 -8.57 -10.05
CA LEU A 95 -6.68 -7.75 -9.55
C LEU A 95 -6.18 -6.56 -8.72
N ALA A 96 -5.12 -6.74 -7.94
CA ALA A 96 -4.48 -5.62 -7.25
C ALA A 96 -3.92 -4.58 -8.23
N ALA A 97 -3.29 -5.02 -9.33
CA ALA A 97 -2.81 -4.12 -10.39
C ALA A 97 -3.97 -3.41 -11.11
N GLU A 98 -5.08 -4.10 -11.34
CA GLU A 98 -6.29 -3.52 -11.92
C GLU A 98 -6.92 -2.46 -11.02
N ILE A 99 -6.99 -2.71 -9.70
CA ILE A 99 -7.43 -1.73 -8.71
C ILE A 99 -6.53 -0.49 -8.73
N ARG A 100 -5.20 -0.66 -8.82
CA ARG A 100 -4.25 0.46 -8.95
C ARG A 100 -4.48 1.25 -10.23
N ALA A 101 -4.71 0.58 -11.36
CA ALA A 101 -5.00 1.23 -12.63
C ALA A 101 -6.33 2.01 -12.58
N ALA A 102 -7.36 1.42 -11.98
CA ALA A 102 -8.66 2.07 -11.78
C ALA A 102 -8.57 3.28 -10.85
N PHE A 103 -7.75 3.20 -9.79
CA PHE A 103 -7.46 4.34 -8.94
C PHE A 103 -6.77 5.47 -9.71
N ALA A 104 -5.69 5.17 -10.44
CA ALA A 104 -4.98 6.16 -11.24
C ALA A 104 -5.90 6.85 -12.26
N ALA A 105 -6.76 6.09 -12.93
CA ALA A 105 -7.76 6.63 -13.85
C ALA A 105 -8.81 7.51 -13.15
N ALA A 106 -9.22 7.14 -11.93
CA ALA A 106 -10.16 7.93 -11.14
C ALA A 106 -9.54 9.25 -10.63
N VAL A 107 -8.27 9.22 -10.20
CA VAL A 107 -7.51 10.41 -9.81
C VAL A 107 -7.32 11.36 -11.00
N ALA A 108 -6.99 10.84 -12.19
CA ALA A 108 -6.83 11.65 -13.39
C ALA A 108 -8.11 12.40 -13.80
N LYS A 109 -9.29 11.87 -13.44
CA LYS A 109 -10.58 12.52 -13.66
C LYS A 109 -11.02 13.40 -12.49
N ASN A 110 -10.34 13.31 -11.35
CA ASN A 110 -10.69 14.08 -10.16
C ASN A 110 -10.23 15.54 -10.34
N PRO A 111 -11.11 16.53 -10.14
CA PRO A 111 -10.72 17.94 -10.23
C PRO A 111 -9.79 18.38 -9.09
N GLU A 112 -9.77 17.65 -7.97
CA GLU A 112 -8.91 17.96 -6.82
C GLU A 112 -7.58 17.18 -6.92
N PRO A 113 -6.42 17.84 -6.78
CA PRO A 113 -5.13 17.17 -6.78
C PRO A 113 -4.99 16.23 -5.58
N ALA A 114 -4.19 15.18 -5.74
CA ALA A 114 -3.85 14.30 -4.62
C ALA A 114 -3.08 15.10 -3.55
N PRO A 115 -3.49 15.05 -2.27
CA PRO A 115 -2.86 15.84 -1.22
C PRO A 115 -1.44 15.34 -0.96
N THR A 116 -0.59 16.29 -0.61
CA THR A 116 0.77 16.07 -0.11
C THR A 116 0.82 16.40 1.38
N ALA A 117 1.95 16.12 2.03
CA ALA A 117 2.14 16.49 3.44
C ALA A 117 1.95 18.00 3.70
N SER A 118 2.20 18.84 2.69
CA SER A 118 2.05 20.30 2.73
C SER A 118 0.71 20.83 2.21
N SER A 119 -0.24 19.97 1.84
CA SER A 119 -1.54 20.42 1.33
C SER A 119 -2.41 21.05 2.42
N ASN A 120 -3.20 22.06 2.02
CA ASN A 120 -4.14 22.76 2.90
C ASN A 120 -5.24 21.80 3.40
N ASP A 121 -5.77 22.07 4.59
CA ASP A 121 -6.80 21.25 5.24
C ASP A 121 -8.07 21.17 4.40
N ASP A 122 -8.49 22.26 3.76
CA ASP A 122 -9.70 22.28 2.92
C ASP A 122 -9.59 21.36 1.69
N GLU A 123 -8.43 21.35 1.04
CA GLU A 123 -8.15 20.46 -0.11
C GLU A 123 -8.13 19.00 0.35
N ARG A 124 -7.51 18.74 1.51
CA ARG A 124 -7.46 17.42 2.12
C ARG A 124 -8.87 16.90 2.44
N VAL A 125 -9.74 17.73 3.02
CA VAL A 125 -11.11 17.34 3.34
C VAL A 125 -11.91 17.02 2.07
N ARG A 126 -11.79 17.82 1.01
CA ARG A 126 -12.46 17.54 -0.28
C ARG A 126 -11.98 16.24 -0.90
N TYR A 127 -10.67 16.04 -0.96
CA TYR A 127 -10.07 14.80 -1.49
C TYR A 127 -10.48 13.58 -0.67
N VAL A 128 -10.41 13.63 0.67
CA VAL A 128 -10.80 12.51 1.55
C VAL A 128 -12.27 12.15 1.36
N ARG A 129 -13.15 13.15 1.17
CA ARG A 129 -14.58 12.90 0.93
C ARG A 129 -14.83 12.20 -0.40
N TRP A 130 -14.13 12.61 -1.46
CA TRP A 130 -14.15 11.91 -2.75
C TRP A 130 -13.58 10.50 -2.62
N LEU A 131 -12.43 10.38 -1.97
CA LEU A 131 -11.71 9.13 -1.81
C LEU A 131 -12.55 8.08 -1.08
N ASN A 132 -13.19 8.45 0.03
CA ASN A 132 -14.08 7.54 0.76
C ASN A 132 -15.25 7.02 -0.11
N LYS A 133 -15.80 7.87 -0.99
CA LYS A 133 -16.83 7.43 -1.95
C LYS A 133 -16.24 6.45 -2.97
N TRP A 134 -15.06 6.76 -3.51
CA TRP A 134 -14.36 5.88 -4.45
C TRP A 134 -14.01 4.53 -3.82
N ILE A 135 -13.48 4.52 -2.59
CA ILE A 135 -13.18 3.30 -1.83
C ILE A 135 -14.44 2.45 -1.65
N ALA A 136 -15.53 3.06 -1.17
CA ALA A 136 -16.78 2.35 -0.95
C ALA A 136 -17.37 1.75 -2.24
N SER A 137 -17.29 2.48 -3.36
CA SER A 137 -17.74 1.99 -4.67
C SER A 137 -16.82 0.89 -5.20
N SER A 138 -15.51 1.05 -5.08
CA SER A 138 -14.52 0.12 -5.63
C SER A 138 -14.51 -1.21 -4.87
N ASN A 139 -14.64 -1.17 -3.54
CA ASN A 139 -14.76 -2.40 -2.75
C ASN A 139 -16.01 -3.23 -3.13
N ARG A 140 -17.06 -2.60 -3.66
CA ARG A 140 -18.24 -3.31 -4.18
C ARG A 140 -18.02 -3.81 -5.61
N ALA A 141 -17.45 -2.96 -6.47
CA ALA A 141 -17.27 -3.26 -7.89
C ALA A 141 -16.24 -4.39 -8.13
N PHE A 142 -15.14 -4.40 -7.37
CA PHE A 142 -14.09 -5.41 -7.50
C PHE A 142 -14.33 -6.67 -6.66
N ARG A 143 -15.43 -6.72 -5.90
CA ARG A 143 -15.84 -7.95 -5.23
C ARG A 143 -16.52 -8.84 -6.25
N ASP A 144 -15.81 -9.86 -6.72
CA ASP A 144 -16.31 -10.74 -7.76
C ASP A 144 -15.99 -12.21 -7.49
N ARG A 145 -16.77 -13.09 -8.10
CA ARG A 145 -16.48 -14.51 -8.17
C ARG A 145 -15.36 -14.74 -9.17
N VAL A 146 -14.36 -15.51 -8.77
CA VAL A 146 -13.19 -15.79 -9.59
C VAL A 146 -12.92 -17.29 -9.62
N ASP A 147 -12.46 -17.75 -10.77
CA ASP A 147 -11.98 -19.11 -10.99
C ASP A 147 -10.55 -19.04 -11.50
N TRP A 148 -9.58 -19.26 -10.60
CA TRP A 148 -8.16 -19.11 -10.91
C TRP A 148 -7.48 -20.45 -11.17
N PRO A 149 -6.80 -20.62 -12.31
CA PRO A 149 -5.90 -21.74 -12.53
C PRO A 149 -4.69 -21.63 -11.58
N VAL A 150 -4.49 -22.63 -10.74
CA VAL A 150 -3.45 -22.65 -9.70
C VAL A 150 -2.81 -24.02 -9.58
N ARG A 151 -1.58 -24.04 -9.06
CA ARG A 151 -0.92 -25.25 -8.55
C ARG A 151 -0.70 -25.13 -7.04
N ILE A 152 -0.78 -26.25 -6.34
CA ILE A 152 -0.47 -26.29 -4.90
C ILE A 152 1.04 -26.46 -4.76
N THR A 153 1.67 -25.55 -4.03
CA THR A 153 3.12 -25.55 -3.80
C THR A 153 3.50 -26.00 -2.40
N ASP A 154 2.65 -25.68 -1.41
CA ASP A 154 2.85 -26.07 -0.02
C ASP A 154 1.50 -26.25 0.71
N ARG A 155 1.49 -27.07 1.75
CA ARG A 155 0.34 -27.35 2.61
C ARG A 155 0.77 -27.45 4.06
N ARG A 156 0.07 -26.74 4.93
CA ARG A 156 0.36 -26.72 6.36
C ARG A 156 -0.93 -26.92 7.15
N PRO A 157 -0.96 -27.84 8.14
CA PRO A 157 -2.10 -27.99 9.03
C PRO A 157 -2.42 -26.66 9.72
N ARG A 158 -3.68 -26.21 9.60
CA ARG A 158 -4.21 -25.08 10.38
C ARG A 158 -5.04 -25.59 11.55
N SER A 159 -5.91 -26.56 11.28
CA SER A 159 -6.79 -27.20 12.24
C SER A 159 -7.12 -28.63 11.78
N ASN A 160 -7.94 -29.34 12.55
CA ASN A 160 -8.43 -30.67 12.15
C ASN A 160 -9.37 -30.65 10.93
N ILE A 161 -9.91 -29.47 10.57
CA ILE A 161 -10.89 -29.32 9.49
C ILE A 161 -10.34 -28.58 8.27
N ASP A 162 -9.33 -27.72 8.46
CA ASP A 162 -8.76 -26.88 7.42
C ASP A 162 -7.22 -26.93 7.41
N GLN A 163 -6.65 -26.70 6.22
CA GLN A 163 -5.22 -26.50 6.00
C GLN A 163 -4.95 -25.12 5.41
N PHE A 164 -3.83 -24.53 5.76
CA PHE A 164 -3.25 -23.46 4.96
C PHE A 164 -2.62 -24.06 3.72
N VAL A 165 -2.97 -23.51 2.56
CA VAL A 165 -2.50 -24.01 1.27
C VAL A 165 -1.93 -22.84 0.49
N THR A 166 -0.68 -23.01 0.03
CA THR A 166 0.01 -22.03 -0.79
C THR A 166 -0.21 -22.37 -2.25
N PHE A 167 -0.89 -21.46 -2.95
CA PHE A 167 -1.19 -21.57 -4.36
C PHE A 167 -0.24 -20.71 -5.18
N GLN A 168 0.27 -21.27 -6.28
CA GLN A 168 0.91 -20.54 -7.36
C GLN A 168 -0.10 -20.39 -8.49
N PRO A 169 -0.56 -19.15 -8.82
CA PRO A 169 -1.34 -18.94 -10.03
C PRO A 169 -0.55 -19.38 -11.27
N TRP A 170 -1.25 -19.93 -12.27
CA TRP A 170 -0.66 -20.56 -13.44
C TRP A 170 -1.33 -20.10 -14.73
N ASP A 171 -0.57 -19.62 -15.71
CA ASP A 171 -1.11 -19.36 -17.04
C ASP A 171 -1.06 -20.63 -17.86
N VAL A 172 -2.24 -21.15 -18.15
CA VAL A 172 -2.38 -22.41 -18.88
C VAL A 172 -2.07 -22.28 -20.37
N LYS A 173 -2.15 -21.08 -20.96
CA LYS A 173 -1.76 -20.90 -22.37
C LYS A 173 -0.25 -20.99 -22.54
N ARG A 174 0.50 -20.42 -21.60
CA ARG A 174 1.98 -20.40 -21.61
C ARG A 174 2.60 -21.56 -20.85
N ASN A 175 1.81 -22.24 -20.03
CA ASN A 175 2.25 -23.27 -19.10
C ASN A 175 3.36 -22.77 -18.16
N GLU A 176 3.15 -21.59 -17.59
CA GLU A 176 4.12 -20.90 -16.73
C GLU A 176 3.45 -20.37 -15.46
N PRO A 177 4.19 -20.25 -14.34
CA PRO A 177 3.69 -19.60 -13.13
C PRO A 177 3.42 -18.12 -13.42
N VAL A 178 2.33 -17.59 -12.86
CA VAL A 178 1.97 -16.18 -12.99
C VAL A 178 1.71 -15.52 -11.64
N GLY A 179 2.27 -14.32 -11.47
CA GLY A 179 2.18 -13.57 -10.22
C GLY A 179 2.87 -14.27 -9.04
N SER A 180 2.68 -13.69 -7.86
CA SER A 180 3.19 -14.23 -6.60
C SER A 180 2.29 -15.34 -6.06
N THR A 181 2.89 -16.27 -5.32
CA THR A 181 2.12 -17.23 -4.52
C THR A 181 1.26 -16.53 -3.48
N PHE A 182 0.21 -17.20 -3.06
CA PHE A 182 -0.64 -16.72 -1.99
C PHE A 182 -1.19 -17.88 -1.16
N GLU A 183 -1.39 -17.62 0.13
CA GLU A 183 -1.87 -18.63 1.07
C GLU A 183 -3.32 -18.35 1.46
N ILE A 184 -4.14 -19.40 1.43
CA ILE A 184 -5.52 -19.35 1.94
C ILE A 184 -5.81 -20.59 2.79
N ALA A 185 -6.84 -20.51 3.63
CA ALA A 185 -7.34 -21.67 4.34
C ALA A 185 -8.33 -22.45 3.47
N VAL A 186 -8.11 -23.75 3.34
CA VAL A 186 -8.92 -24.66 2.52
C VAL A 186 -9.39 -25.84 3.39
N PRO A 187 -10.67 -26.23 3.33
CA PRO A 187 -11.16 -27.40 4.04
C PRO A 187 -10.51 -28.70 3.55
N ASN A 188 -10.17 -29.61 4.47
CA ASN A 188 -9.52 -30.89 4.16
C ASN A 188 -10.29 -31.70 3.10
N ARG A 189 -11.63 -31.70 3.18
CA ARG A 189 -12.52 -32.38 2.22
C ARG A 189 -12.41 -31.88 0.78
N ALA A 190 -11.96 -30.64 0.57
CA ALA A 190 -11.74 -30.10 -0.76
C ALA A 190 -10.39 -30.57 -1.33
N LEU A 191 -9.36 -30.62 -0.49
CA LEU A 191 -8.03 -31.14 -0.85
C LEU A 191 -8.07 -32.63 -1.15
N GLU A 192 -8.72 -33.43 -0.30
CA GLU A 192 -8.93 -34.87 -0.53
C GLU A 192 -9.64 -35.17 -1.85
N ARG A 193 -10.52 -34.26 -2.31
CA ARG A 193 -11.19 -34.38 -3.61
C ARG A 193 -10.28 -34.00 -4.77
N ALA A 194 -9.42 -33.01 -4.59
CA ALA A 194 -8.45 -32.58 -5.59
C ALA A 194 -7.35 -33.63 -5.79
N ASP A 195 -6.90 -34.27 -4.70
CA ASP A 195 -5.82 -35.26 -4.65
C ASP A 195 -6.19 -36.64 -5.20
N ARG A 196 -7.48 -36.88 -5.53
CA ARG A 196 -7.88 -38.18 -6.05
C ARG A 196 -7.08 -38.49 -7.31
N PRO A 197 -6.33 -39.62 -7.33
CA PRO A 197 -5.40 -39.93 -8.41
C PRO A 197 -6.13 -39.97 -9.74
N ARG A 198 -5.61 -39.22 -10.70
CA ARG A 198 -6.01 -39.29 -12.11
C ARG A 198 -4.93 -40.03 -12.88
N ALA A 199 -5.34 -40.80 -13.86
CA ALA A 199 -4.41 -41.38 -14.81
C ALA A 199 -3.66 -40.23 -15.51
N ASP A 200 -2.32 -40.28 -15.47
CA ASP A 200 -1.38 -39.50 -16.28
C ASP A 200 -1.14 -38.01 -15.97
N ASP A 201 -1.36 -37.50 -14.74
CA ASP A 201 -1.04 -36.09 -14.43
C ASP A 201 -0.08 -35.97 -13.23
N GLU A 202 1.20 -35.70 -13.52
CA GLU A 202 2.27 -35.57 -12.52
C GLU A 202 2.16 -34.23 -11.74
N ASP A 203 1.50 -33.21 -12.31
CA ASP A 203 1.25 -31.90 -11.68
C ASP A 203 -0.09 -31.28 -12.16
N PRO A 204 -1.25 -31.70 -11.61
CA PRO A 204 -2.54 -31.24 -12.09
C PRO A 204 -2.72 -29.75 -11.78
N THR A 205 -2.89 -28.94 -12.82
CA THR A 205 -3.34 -27.55 -12.65
C THR A 205 -4.81 -27.56 -12.22
N LEU A 206 -5.11 -26.96 -11.08
CA LEU A 206 -6.43 -26.93 -10.47
C LEU A 206 -7.14 -25.60 -10.79
N LEU A 207 -8.46 -25.60 -10.77
CA LEU A 207 -9.29 -24.39 -10.77
C LEU A 207 -9.73 -24.09 -9.33
N LEU A 208 -9.21 -23.00 -8.79
CA LEU A 208 -9.59 -22.45 -7.50
C LEU A 208 -10.76 -21.50 -7.68
N GLY A 209 -11.94 -21.94 -7.27
CA GLY A 209 -13.17 -21.15 -7.29
C GLY A 209 -13.45 -20.48 -5.96
N GLY A 210 -13.80 -19.21 -5.99
CA GLY A 210 -14.17 -18.47 -4.79
C GLY A 210 -14.61 -17.05 -5.07
N VAL A 211 -14.69 -16.24 -4.01
CA VAL A 211 -14.98 -14.81 -4.13
C VAL A 211 -13.76 -14.02 -3.68
N PHE A 212 -13.24 -13.19 -4.57
CA PHE A 212 -12.24 -12.20 -4.23
C PHE A 212 -12.91 -11.02 -3.53
N ILE A 213 -12.44 -10.69 -2.33
CA ILE A 213 -12.97 -9.60 -1.53
C ILE A 213 -11.87 -8.56 -1.33
N PRO A 214 -11.88 -7.47 -2.10
CA PRO A 214 -10.96 -6.37 -1.86
C PRO A 214 -11.30 -5.68 -0.54
N ALA A 215 -10.26 -5.26 0.16
CA ALA A 215 -10.34 -4.44 1.36
C ALA A 215 -9.44 -3.22 1.18
N ILE A 216 -9.90 -2.31 0.31
CA ILE A 216 -9.30 -0.99 0.11
C ILE A 216 -9.62 -0.13 1.33
N ARG A 217 -8.59 0.49 1.92
CA ARG A 217 -8.69 1.27 3.15
C ARG A 217 -8.08 2.65 2.98
N PHE A 218 -8.63 3.60 3.72
CA PHE A 218 -8.07 4.93 3.87
C PHE A 218 -7.00 4.92 4.97
N ASN A 219 -5.82 5.44 4.67
CA ASN A 219 -4.74 5.66 5.64
C ASN A 219 -4.26 7.11 5.52
N ALA A 220 -4.57 7.96 6.51
CA ALA A 220 -4.29 9.38 6.44
C ALA A 220 -2.79 9.74 6.37
N ASP A 221 -1.93 8.85 6.84
CA ASP A 221 -0.50 9.12 7.01
C ASP A 221 0.33 8.63 5.82
N ARG A 222 -0.26 7.87 4.89
CA ARG A 222 0.46 7.19 3.80
C ARG A 222 0.35 7.91 2.48
N PHE A 223 1.21 8.90 2.27
CA PHE A 223 1.27 9.67 1.01
C PHE A 223 2.11 8.99 -0.08
N SER A 224 3.01 8.07 0.29
CA SER A 224 3.95 7.40 -0.61
C SER A 224 4.08 5.90 -0.26
N PRO A 225 4.60 5.06 -1.19
CA PRO A 225 4.92 3.67 -0.88
C PRO A 225 6.02 3.61 0.19
N GLY A 226 5.87 2.69 1.15
CA GLY A 226 6.86 2.43 2.19
C GLY A 226 7.91 1.39 1.74
N PRO A 227 9.02 1.23 2.49
CA PRO A 227 10.12 0.35 2.10
C PRO A 227 9.74 -1.14 2.02
N PHE A 228 8.72 -1.55 2.78
CA PHE A 228 8.22 -2.94 2.80
C PHE A 228 6.90 -3.12 2.04
N ASP A 229 6.28 -2.03 1.61
CA ASP A 229 4.98 -1.96 0.92
C ASP A 229 3.92 -2.97 1.40
N ASN A 230 3.79 -3.15 2.73
CA ASN A 230 2.82 -4.06 3.34
C ASN A 230 1.98 -3.31 4.40
N PRO A 231 0.68 -3.08 4.17
CA PRO A 231 -0.13 -3.51 3.02
C PRO A 231 0.28 -2.85 1.69
N PRO A 232 -0.01 -3.45 0.53
CA PRO A 232 0.26 -2.85 -0.78
C PRO A 232 -0.26 -1.42 -0.94
N PHE A 233 0.61 -0.50 -1.39
CA PHE A 233 0.24 0.87 -1.72
C PHE A 233 -0.56 0.91 -3.03
N VAL A 234 -1.65 1.67 -3.02
CA VAL A 234 -2.46 1.96 -4.22
C VAL A 234 -2.24 3.39 -4.68
N GLY A 235 -2.17 4.32 -3.74
CA GLY A 235 -2.02 5.74 -3.99
C GLY A 235 -2.07 6.56 -2.71
N ALA A 236 -1.99 7.88 -2.84
CA ALA A 236 -1.97 8.78 -1.69
C ALA A 236 -3.20 8.56 -0.80
N MET A 237 -2.92 8.14 0.44
CA MET A 237 -3.86 7.78 1.50
C MET A 237 -4.67 6.50 1.27
N VAL A 238 -4.23 5.62 0.35
CA VAL A 238 -4.96 4.41 -0.05
C VAL A 238 -4.08 3.16 0.05
N GLU A 239 -4.58 2.20 0.81
CA GLU A 239 -3.98 0.88 0.97
C GLU A 239 -4.92 -0.22 0.49
N LEU A 240 -4.35 -1.32 0.00
CA LEU A 240 -5.10 -2.49 -0.41
C LEU A 240 -4.71 -3.69 0.42
N THR A 241 -5.70 -4.31 1.04
CA THR A 241 -5.65 -5.71 1.48
C THR A 241 -6.71 -6.49 0.74
N TRP A 242 -6.70 -7.81 0.83
CA TRP A 242 -7.77 -8.63 0.26
C TRP A 242 -7.98 -9.90 1.08
N ARG A 243 -9.16 -10.49 0.93
CA ARG A 243 -9.51 -11.80 1.44
C ARG A 243 -10.06 -12.64 0.30
N PHE A 244 -9.92 -13.95 0.40
CA PHE A 244 -10.53 -14.89 -0.51
C PHE A 244 -11.51 -15.78 0.25
N ASP A 245 -12.77 -15.75 -0.15
CA ASP A 245 -13.78 -16.66 0.39
C ASP A 245 -13.84 -17.90 -0.51
N PHE A 246 -13.23 -18.98 -0.04
CA PHE A 246 -13.12 -20.25 -0.76
C PHE A 246 -14.50 -20.88 -1.02
N GLN A 247 -14.76 -21.31 -2.25
CA GLN A 247 -15.98 -22.04 -2.61
C GLN A 247 -15.70 -23.46 -3.10
N GLY A 248 -14.62 -23.66 -3.85
CA GLY A 248 -14.31 -24.97 -4.41
C GLY A 248 -12.91 -25.06 -5.00
N LEU A 249 -12.44 -26.29 -5.08
CA LEU A 249 -11.23 -26.64 -5.79
C LEU A 249 -11.61 -27.78 -6.73
N SER A 250 -11.58 -27.51 -8.03
CA SER A 250 -11.92 -28.49 -9.05
C SER A 250 -10.71 -28.79 -9.93
N PRO A 251 -10.65 -29.99 -10.50
CA PRO A 251 -9.71 -30.28 -11.56
C PRO A 251 -10.03 -29.40 -12.75
N ARG A 252 -9.02 -28.85 -13.40
CA ARG A 252 -9.24 -28.22 -14.70
C ARG A 252 -9.61 -29.32 -15.70
N LEU A 253 -10.82 -29.28 -16.24
CA LEU A 253 -11.15 -30.06 -17.42
C LEU A 253 -10.19 -29.59 -18.53
N GLY A 254 -9.38 -30.53 -19.04
CA GLY A 254 -8.25 -30.24 -19.92
C GLY A 254 -8.63 -29.39 -21.13
N ILE A 255 -7.59 -28.79 -21.72
CA ILE A 255 -7.59 -27.94 -22.92
C ILE A 255 -8.33 -28.57 -24.14
N ALA A 256 -8.71 -29.85 -24.08
CA ALA A 256 -9.56 -30.51 -25.07
C ALA A 256 -10.98 -29.93 -25.20
N GLY A 257 -11.54 -29.27 -24.18
CA GLY A 257 -12.92 -28.73 -24.25
C GLY A 257 -13.06 -27.32 -24.82
N ALA A 258 -11.99 -26.52 -24.81
CA ALA A 258 -12.08 -25.11 -25.21
C ALA A 258 -12.01 -24.89 -26.73
N ALA A 259 -11.62 -25.91 -27.50
CA ALA A 259 -11.62 -25.87 -28.96
C ALA A 259 -13.00 -26.21 -29.55
N ASP A 260 -13.82 -27.02 -28.86
CA ASP A 260 -15.14 -27.44 -29.37
C ASP A 260 -16.26 -26.42 -29.07
N ASP A 261 -16.20 -25.68 -27.96
CA ASP A 261 -17.20 -24.64 -27.65
C ASP A 261 -17.05 -23.37 -28.52
N ALA A 262 -15.89 -23.15 -29.13
CA ALA A 262 -15.69 -22.06 -30.09
C ALA A 262 -16.21 -22.43 -31.50
N ALA A 263 -16.49 -23.70 -31.76
CA ALA A 263 -16.95 -24.20 -33.06
C ALA A 263 -18.48 -24.30 -33.17
N ASN A 264 -19.23 -24.08 -32.09
CA ASN A 264 -20.68 -24.21 -32.12
C ASN A 264 -21.40 -23.12 -31.29
N PRO A 265 -21.42 -21.85 -31.78
CA PRO A 265 -22.38 -20.89 -31.28
C PRO A 265 -23.78 -21.36 -31.70
N SER A 266 -24.49 -22.03 -30.79
CA SER A 266 -25.90 -22.35 -31.01
C SER A 266 -26.73 -21.04 -30.99
N PRO A 267 -27.73 -20.92 -31.89
CA PRO A 267 -28.43 -19.67 -32.22
C PRO A 267 -29.33 -19.12 -31.10
#